data_AF-A0A699U0M4-F1
#
_entry.id   AF-A0A699U0M4-F1
#
_cell.length_a   1.000
_cell.length_b   1.000
_cell.length_c   1.000
_cell.angle_alpha   90.00
_cell.angle_beta   90.00
_cell.angle_gamma   90.00
#
_symmetry.space_group_name_H-M   'P 1'
#
loop_
_entity.id
_entity.type
_entity.pdbx_description
1 polymer ?
#
loop_
_entity_poly.entity_id
_entity_poly.type
_entity_poly.pdbx_seq_one_letter_code
_entity_poly.pdbx_strand_id
1 'polypeptide(L)'
;FRLPGEIISDNGKQFWDDPFKDWCKKLCIRQHFASVKHPQTNGFMERANRSLGEGIKSRLDARSKNLIEELPHVLWVHRTMIKSSNKDTPFSLTYGQRRSSWQN
;
A
#
# COMPACT_ATOMS: atom_id res chain seq x y z
N PHE A 1 10.75 7.01 -6.96
CA PHE A 1 9.98 7.26 -5.73
C PHE A 1 10.13 8.71 -5.31
N ARG A 2 9.13 9.29 -4.65
CA ARG A 2 9.15 10.67 -4.12
C ARG A 2 8.74 10.64 -2.66
N LEU A 3 9.22 11.61 -1.88
CA LEU A 3 8.72 11.84 -0.53
C LEU A 3 7.28 12.38 -0.62
N PRO A 4 6.34 11.85 0.18
CA PRO A 4 4.98 12.36 0.20
C PRO A 4 4.95 13.73 0.85
N GLY A 5 4.17 14.67 0.32
CA GLY A 5 3.90 15.93 1.03
C GLY A 5 3.02 15.74 2.26
N GLU A 6 2.17 14.71 2.25
CA GLU A 6 1.22 14.42 3.33
C GLU A 6 1.06 12.91 3.55
N ILE A 7 0.84 12.52 4.81
CA ILE A 7 0.52 11.15 5.21
C ILE A 7 -0.74 11.16 6.05
N ILE A 8 -1.69 10.28 5.72
CA ILE A 8 -2.90 10.04 6.51
C ILE A 8 -2.76 8.65 7.14
N SER A 9 -2.77 8.55 8.47
CA SER A 9 -2.67 7.30 9.22
C SER A 9 -3.88 7.07 10.13
N ASP A 10 -4.06 5.85 10.61
CA ASP A 10 -4.97 5.59 11.72
C ASP A 10 -4.40 6.11 13.06
N ASN A 11 -5.16 5.97 14.14
CA ASN A 11 -4.77 6.39 15.48
C ASN A 11 -3.91 5.35 16.22
N GLY A 12 -3.24 4.45 15.50
CA GLY A 12 -2.34 3.47 16.10
C GLY A 12 -1.16 4.15 16.82
N LYS A 13 -0.76 3.62 17.97
CA LYS A 13 0.37 4.16 18.77
C LYS A 13 1.64 4.37 17.95
N GLN A 14 1.95 3.43 17.05
CA GLN A 14 3.11 3.50 16.15
C GLN A 14 3.16 4.77 15.27
N PHE A 15 2.01 5.39 14.97
CA PHE A 15 1.92 6.64 14.23
C PHE A 15 1.70 7.86 15.13
N TRP A 16 1.27 7.63 16.37
CA TRP A 16 1.04 8.66 17.37
C TRP A 16 2.31 9.04 18.13
N ASP A 17 3.22 8.09 18.34
CA ASP A 17 4.41 8.29 19.16
C ASP A 17 5.40 9.28 18.51
N ASP A 18 6.15 9.97 19.36
CA ASP A 18 7.09 11.04 19.00
C ASP A 18 8.10 10.71 17.88
N PRO A 19 8.72 9.52 17.79
CA PRO A 19 9.71 9.26 16.74
C PRO A 19 9.13 9.34 15.32
N PHE A 20 7.86 8.96 15.12
CA PHE A 20 7.21 9.04 13.81
C PHE A 20 6.83 10.48 13.45
N LYS A 21 6.32 11.24 14.44
CA LYS A 21 6.01 12.67 14.30
C LYS A 21 7.26 13.48 13.99
N ASP A 22 8.36 13.22 14.71
CA ASP A 22 9.64 13.89 14.50
C ASP A 22 10.21 13.58 13.12
N TRP A 23 10.09 12.33 12.67
CA TRP A 23 10.50 11.95 11.32
C TRP A 23 9.68 12.70 10.25
N CYS A 24 8.35 12.77 10.40
CA CYS A 24 7.50 13.54 9.49
C CYS A 24 7.91 15.02 9.47
N LYS A 25 8.12 15.62 10.65
CA LYS A 25 8.52 17.02 10.79
C LYS A 25 9.87 17.32 10.13
N LYS A 26 10.87 16.44 10.33
CA LYS A 26 12.21 16.58 9.71
C LYS A 26 12.15 16.54 8.18
N LEU A 27 11.22 15.80 7.62
CA LEU A 27 11.03 15.67 6.18
C LEU A 27 9.99 16.63 5.59
N CYS A 28 9.47 17.57 6.41
CA CYS A 28 8.40 18.50 6.03
C CYS A 28 7.13 17.78 5.52
N ILE A 29 6.84 16.60 6.07
CA ILE A 29 5.65 15.80 5.75
C ILE A 29 4.52 16.20 6.70
N ARG A 30 3.37 16.59 6.14
CA ARG A 30 2.17 16.89 6.93
C ARG A 30 1.47 15.60 7.33
N GLN A 31 1.46 15.27 8.62
CA GLN A 31 0.75 14.11 9.13
C GLN A 31 -0.70 14.46 9.50
N HIS A 32 -1.64 13.63 9.07
CA HIS A 32 -3.03 13.66 9.46
C HIS A 32 -3.45 12.33 10.06
N PHE A 33 -4.38 12.38 11.00
CA PHE A 33 -4.99 11.19 11.57
C PHE A 33 -6.41 11.03 11.04
N ALA A 34 -6.74 9.81 10.60
CA ALA A 34 -8.09 9.46 10.23
C ALA A 34 -9.00 9.59 11.46
N SER A 35 -10.11 10.32 11.31
CA SER A 35 -11.12 10.40 12.37
C SER A 35 -11.64 9.00 12.68
N VAL A 36 -11.79 8.68 13.97
CA VAL A 36 -12.39 7.43 14.45
C VAL A 36 -13.79 7.21 13.85
N LYS A 37 -14.49 8.31 13.49
CA LYS A 37 -15.85 8.29 12.93
C LYS A 37 -15.90 8.27 11.40
N HIS A 38 -14.76 8.31 10.69
CA HIS A 38 -14.73 8.35 9.22
C HIS A 38 -13.99 7.15 8.61
N PRO A 39 -14.62 5.96 8.64
CA PRO A 39 -14.07 4.75 8.04
C PRO A 39 -14.00 4.79 6.51
N GLN A 40 -14.49 5.84 5.82
CA GLN A 40 -14.42 5.91 4.35
C GLN A 40 -12.98 6.10 3.83
N THR A 41 -12.21 7.02 4.43
CA THR A 41 -10.80 7.24 4.06
C THR A 41 -9.96 6.02 4.42
N ASN A 42 -10.22 5.43 5.59
CA ASN A 42 -9.59 4.17 5.97
C ASN A 42 -10.06 3.02 5.09
N GLY A 43 -11.31 3.02 4.63
CA GLY A 43 -11.93 1.94 3.87
C GLY A 43 -11.29 1.66 2.52
N PHE A 44 -10.74 2.68 1.84
CA PHE A 44 -9.93 2.45 0.65
C PHE A 44 -8.63 1.71 0.98
N MET A 45 -7.92 2.17 2.02
CA MET A 45 -6.68 1.55 2.48
C MET A 45 -6.91 0.15 3.07
N GLU A 46 -7.99 -0.04 3.83
CA GLU A 46 -8.41 -1.34 4.37
C GLU A 46 -8.72 -2.35 3.26
N ARG A 47 -9.39 -1.94 2.18
CA ARG A 47 -9.63 -2.81 1.03
C ARG A 47 -8.32 -3.22 0.35
N ALA A 48 -7.39 -2.27 0.18
CA ALA A 48 -6.07 -2.55 -0.38
C ALA A 48 -5.28 -3.52 0.51
N ASN A 49 -5.25 -3.26 1.82
CA ASN A 49 -4.58 -4.11 2.81
C ASN A 49 -5.20 -5.51 2.87
N ARG A 50 -6.53 -5.62 2.81
CA ARG A 50 -7.23 -6.90 2.75
C ARG A 50 -6.86 -7.71 1.51
N SER A 51 -6.86 -7.08 0.33
CA SER A 51 -6.46 -7.73 -0.92
C SER A 51 -5.01 -8.23 -0.87
N LEU A 52 -4.10 -7.47 -0.25
CA LEU A 52 -2.72 -7.91 -0.02
C LEU A 52 -2.66 -9.10 0.94
N GLY A 53 -3.39 -9.03 2.06
CA GLY A 53 -3.46 -10.11 3.05
C GLY A 53 -4.00 -11.42 2.47
N GLU A 54 -5.06 -11.34 1.66
CA GLU A 54 -5.63 -12.49 0.93
C GLU A 54 -4.60 -13.09 -0.06
N GLY A 55 -3.90 -12.23 -0.79
CA GLY A 55 -2.82 -12.66 -1.70
C GLY A 55 -1.70 -13.38 -0.95
N ILE A 56 -1.26 -12.87 0.19
CA ILE A 56 -0.25 -13.50 1.06
C ILE A 56 -0.75 -14.85 1.57
N LYS A 57 -1.95 -14.89 2.17
CA LYS A 57 -2.52 -16.12 2.72
C LYS A 57 -2.61 -17.22 1.67
N SER A 58 -3.12 -16.90 0.48
CA SER A 58 -3.25 -17.86 -0.63
C SER A 58 -1.90 -18.49 -1.05
N ARG A 59 -0.80 -17.76 -0.91
CA ARG A 59 0.55 -18.23 -1.29
C ARG A 59 1.21 -19.04 -0.17
N LEU A 60 0.99 -18.65 1.09
CA LEU A 60 1.46 -19.40 2.26
C LEU A 60 0.79 -20.78 2.33
N ASP A 61 -0.53 -20.83 2.15
CA ASP A 61 -1.32 -22.07 2.18
C ASP A 61 -0.91 -23.02 1.04
N ALA A 62 -0.54 -22.50 -0.12
CA ALA A 62 -0.21 -23.29 -1.30
C ALA A 62 1.21 -23.85 -1.35
N ARG A 63 2.17 -23.31 -0.58
CA ARG A 63 3.60 -23.67 -0.71
C ARG A 63 4.32 -24.02 0.58
N SER A 64 3.70 -23.94 1.77
CA SER A 64 4.39 -24.09 3.07
C SER A 64 5.67 -23.23 3.16
N LYS A 65 5.67 -22.09 2.47
CA LYS A 65 6.82 -21.19 2.36
C LYS A 65 6.76 -20.08 3.39
N ASN A 66 7.91 -19.49 3.69
CA ASN A 66 8.00 -18.35 4.58
C ASN A 66 7.44 -17.08 3.89
N LEU A 67 6.75 -16.25 4.68
CA LEU A 67 6.22 -14.94 4.31
C LEU A 67 7.24 -14.07 3.55
N ILE A 68 8.50 -14.09 3.98
CA ILE A 68 9.56 -13.25 3.40
C ILE A 68 9.81 -13.57 1.92
N GLU A 69 9.68 -14.84 1.52
CA GLU A 69 9.94 -15.28 0.13
C GLU A 69 8.78 -14.97 -0.82
N GLU A 70 7.55 -14.99 -0.31
CA GLU A 70 6.34 -14.79 -1.13
C GLU A 70 5.95 -13.31 -1.22
N LEU A 71 6.42 -12.47 -0.29
CA LEU A 71 6.11 -11.04 -0.26
C LEU A 71 6.44 -10.30 -1.58
N PRO A 72 7.61 -10.51 -2.23
CA PRO A 72 7.90 -9.88 -3.53
C PRO A 72 6.90 -10.27 -4.63
N HIS A 73 6.49 -11.54 -4.66
CA HIS A 73 5.55 -12.06 -5.66
C HIS A 73 4.15 -11.46 -5.48
N VAL A 74 3.65 -11.39 -4.24
CA VAL A 74 2.34 -10.78 -3.96
C VAL A 74 2.35 -9.29 -4.31
N LEU A 75 3.42 -8.58 -3.95
CA LEU A 75 3.56 -7.17 -4.30
C LEU A 75 3.63 -6.94 -5.81
N TRP A 76 4.32 -7.81 -6.55
CA TRP A 76 4.38 -7.76 -8.01
C TRP A 76 2.99 -7.89 -8.65
N VAL A 77 2.25 -8.92 -8.24
CA VAL A 77 0.88 -9.17 -8.73
C VAL A 77 -0.02 -7.97 -8.40
N HIS A 78 0.05 -7.48 -7.16
CA HIS A 78 -0.74 -6.32 -6.74
C HIS A 78 -0.46 -5.06 -7.59
N ARG A 79 0.80 -4.81 -7.95
CA ARG A 79 1.22 -3.63 -8.72
C ARG A 79 0.91 -3.74 -10.22
N THR A 80 0.90 -4.95 -10.78
CA THR A 80 0.84 -5.17 -12.24
C THR A 80 -0.49 -5.72 -12.75
N MET A 81 -1.43 -6.05 -11.87
CA MET A 81 -2.80 -6.41 -12.23
C MET A 81 -3.68 -5.18 -12.42
N ILE A 82 -4.54 -5.25 -13.44
CA ILE A 82 -5.55 -4.23 -13.70
C ILE A 82 -6.58 -4.26 -12.58
N LYS A 83 -6.83 -3.12 -11.95
CA LYS A 83 -7.86 -2.98 -10.92
C LYS A 83 -9.20 -2.67 -11.59
N SER A 84 -10.26 -3.35 -11.16
CA SER A 84 -11.60 -3.18 -11.72
C SER A 84 -12.14 -1.75 -11.55
N SER A 85 -11.71 -1.05 -10.49
CA SER A 85 -12.17 0.30 -10.12
C SER A 85 -11.72 1.40 -11.08
N ASN A 86 -10.53 1.29 -11.67
CA ASN A 86 -9.94 2.33 -12.53
C ASN A 86 -9.50 1.79 -13.90
N LYS A 87 -9.65 0.49 -14.16
CA LYS A 87 -9.25 -0.19 -15.41
C LYS A 87 -7.77 -0.03 -15.74
N ASP A 88 -6.95 0.28 -14.73
CA ASP A 88 -5.53 0.52 -14.85
C ASP A 88 -4.72 -0.29 -13.83
N THR A 89 -3.41 -0.36 -14.01
CA THR A 89 -2.51 -0.98 -13.03
C THR A 89 -1.97 0.08 -12.06
N PRO A 90 -1.79 -0.22 -10.76
CA PRO A 90 -1.14 0.73 -9.85
C PRO A 90 0.25 1.17 -10.34
N PHE A 91 0.98 0.29 -11.03
CA PHE A 91 2.26 0.62 -11.65
C PHE A 91 2.12 1.69 -12.75
N SER A 92 1.19 1.51 -13.70
CA SER A 92 0.96 2.49 -14.77
C SER A 92 0.55 3.85 -14.22
N LEU A 93 -0.28 3.89 -13.19
CA LEU A 93 -0.69 5.15 -12.54
C LEU A 93 0.47 5.84 -11.79
N THR A 94 1.44 5.10 -11.27
CA THR A 94 2.57 5.66 -10.53
C THR A 94 3.67 6.17 -11.45
N TYR A 95 3.91 5.47 -12.56
CA TYR A 95 5.08 5.71 -13.42
C TYR A 95 4.72 6.19 -14.83
N GLY A 96 3.43 6.29 -15.18
CA GLY A 96 2.97 6.73 -16.50
C GLY A 96 3.23 5.73 -17.63
N GLN A 97 3.66 4.50 -17.33
CA GLN A 97 4.09 3.53 -18.33
C GLN A 97 3.14 2.32 -18.41
N ARG A 98 2.66 2.02 -19.62
CA ARG A 98 1.69 0.94 -19.88
C ARG A 98 2.40 -0.41 -20.00
N ARG A 99 1.76 -1.45 -19.44
CA ARG A 99 2.23 -2.85 -19.37
C ARG A 99 2.67 -3.46 -20.71
N SER A 100 2.19 -2.96 -21.85
CA SER A 100 2.50 -3.47 -23.19
C SER A 100 3.95 -3.27 -23.64
N SER A 101 4.77 -2.51 -22.91
CA SER A 101 6.17 -2.20 -23.28
C SER A 101 7.22 -3.17 -22.71
N TRP A 102 6.81 -4.18 -21.92
CA TRP A 102 7.71 -5.06 -21.16
C TRP A 102 7.60 -6.56 -21.52
N GLN A 103 6.92 -6.89 -22.63
CA GLN A 103 6.80 -8.26 -23.13
C GLN A 103 7.50 -8.50 -24.48
N ASN A 104 8.31 -7.54 -24.95
CA ASN A 104 9.19 -7.70 -26.11
C ASN A 104 10.65 -7.65 -25.69
#